data_AF-A0A920ACH3-F1
#
_entry.id   AF-A0A920ACH3-F1
#
_cell.length_a   1.000
_cell.length_b   1.000
_cell.length_c   1.000
_cell.angle_alpha   90.00
_cell.angle_beta   90.00
_cell.angle_gamma   90.00
#
_symmetry.space_group_name_H-M   'P 1'
#
loop_
_entity.id
_entity.type
_entity.pdbx_description
1 polymer ?
#
loop_
_entity_poly.entity_id
_entity_poly.type
_entity_poly.pdbx_seq_one_letter_code
_entity_poly.pdbx_strand_id
1 'polypeptide(L)'
;MLIMGSCDYEIFGCTDMSAINYNPDATIDDGSCVYDVTGCVFPSEFSGNTGVNMTIFLTSGVVGILPITSDAPYIVATTNLGLVVGSSSLAQEDLIDGQQYLAIFGDDTETLEIDGALAGEELYFQLVDGDSLYDLDISFAGANQYITNGVLPALSATYNFNCAVNFGCMDENAFNYDDEATMDDGTCEDQVDGCTDNSFLEFNSLANVDDGSCLTVIVYGCTTVWFC
;
A
#
# COMPACT_ATOMS: atom_id res chain seq x y z
N MET A 1 22.77 49.89 23.16
CA MET A 1 21.41 49.42 22.83
C MET A 1 21.53 47.94 22.54
N LEU A 2 21.17 47.09 23.50
CA LEU A 2 21.19 45.63 23.34
C LEU A 2 19.94 45.26 22.54
N ILE A 3 20.13 44.62 21.38
CA ILE A 3 19.02 44.05 20.61
C ILE A 3 18.81 42.66 21.17
N MET A 4 17.69 42.45 21.88
CA MET A 4 17.12 41.12 22.09
C MET A 4 16.65 40.62 20.72
N GLY A 5 17.35 39.65 20.14
CA GLY A 5 16.94 38.97 18.91
C GLY A 5 17.10 37.49 19.14
N SER A 6 15.97 36.80 19.26
CA SER A 6 15.82 35.36 19.51
C SER A 6 16.79 34.52 18.68
N CYS A 7 17.48 33.56 19.32
CA CYS A 7 18.04 32.43 18.58
C CYS A 7 16.89 31.45 18.37
N ASP A 8 16.28 31.45 17.19
CA ASP A 8 15.48 30.30 16.78
C ASP A 8 16.46 29.13 16.62
N TYR A 9 16.31 28.15 17.51
CA TYR A 9 17.12 26.94 17.46
C TYR A 9 16.47 26.02 16.42
N GLU A 10 17.25 25.59 15.44
CA GLU A 10 16.81 24.55 14.51
C GLU A 10 16.75 23.23 15.29
N ILE A 11 15.53 22.79 15.62
CA ILE A 11 15.27 21.51 16.27
C ILE A 11 14.88 20.52 15.18
N PHE A 12 15.75 19.57 14.93
CA PHE A 12 15.52 18.47 13.99
C PHE A 12 14.65 17.39 14.66
N GLY A 13 13.66 16.89 13.92
CA GLY A 13 12.80 15.79 14.33
C GLY A 13 11.55 15.73 13.45
N CYS A 14 10.73 14.69 13.62
CA CYS A 14 9.50 14.59 12.85
C CYS A 14 8.54 15.75 13.15
N THR A 15 8.25 16.57 12.14
CA THR A 15 7.31 17.71 12.25
C THR A 15 5.87 17.33 11.92
N ASP A 16 5.64 16.09 11.48
CA ASP A 16 4.34 15.57 11.10
C ASP A 16 3.58 15.03 12.31
N MET A 17 2.42 15.63 12.61
CA MET A 17 1.58 15.27 13.76
C MET A 17 0.95 13.87 13.66
N SER A 18 0.92 13.29 12.46
CA SER A 18 0.37 11.96 12.17
C SER A 18 1.40 10.84 12.42
N ALA A 19 2.67 11.18 12.68
CA ALA A 19 3.70 10.19 13.01
C ALA A 19 3.70 9.81 14.51
N ILE A 20 3.98 8.54 14.81
CA ILE A 20 4.15 8.02 16.19
C ILE A 20 5.24 8.80 16.94
N ASN A 21 6.28 9.25 16.24
CA ASN A 21 7.40 9.99 16.81
C ASN A 21 7.35 11.49 16.47
N TYR A 22 6.16 12.05 16.23
CA TYR A 22 5.96 13.49 16.13
C TYR A 22 6.63 14.23 17.30
N ASN A 23 7.41 15.26 16.97
CA ASN A 23 8.04 16.13 17.93
C ASN A 23 7.46 17.56 17.79
N PRO A 24 6.62 18.02 18.74
CA PRO A 24 6.02 19.36 18.68
C PRO A 24 7.03 20.50 18.82
N ASP A 25 8.25 20.21 19.30
CA ASP A 25 9.33 21.18 19.37
C ASP A 25 10.20 21.19 18.10
N ALA A 26 10.03 20.23 17.17
CA ALA A 26 10.79 20.20 15.94
C ALA A 26 10.39 21.37 15.02
N THR A 27 11.40 22.10 14.55
CA THR A 27 11.26 23.21 13.61
C THR A 27 11.72 22.84 12.20
N ILE A 28 12.44 21.71 12.05
CA ILE A 28 12.92 21.18 10.76
C ILE A 28 12.72 19.67 10.75
N ASP A 29 12.06 19.16 9.71
CA ASP A 29 11.95 17.72 9.47
C ASP A 29 13.32 17.12 9.12
N ASP A 30 13.67 16.03 9.81
CA ASP A 30 14.91 15.29 9.60
C ASP A 30 14.70 13.95 8.89
N GLY A 31 13.47 13.67 8.43
CA GLY A 31 13.10 12.43 7.77
C GLY A 31 13.04 11.24 8.73
N SER A 32 13.02 11.48 10.05
CA SER A 32 12.92 10.42 11.05
C SER A 32 11.49 9.97 11.32
N CYS A 33 10.47 10.56 10.68
CA CYS A 33 9.06 10.23 10.93
C CYS A 33 8.78 8.71 10.84
N VAL A 34 8.19 8.18 11.90
CA VAL A 34 7.73 6.81 12.05
C VAL A 34 6.22 6.87 12.08
N TYR A 35 5.59 6.46 10.99
CA TYR A 35 4.14 6.37 10.92
C TYR A 35 3.68 5.06 11.53
N ASP A 36 2.52 5.07 12.19
CA ASP A 36 1.81 3.84 12.49
C ASP A 36 1.30 3.30 11.17
N VAL A 37 2.16 2.57 10.47
CA VAL A 37 1.74 1.74 9.35
C VAL A 37 0.94 0.58 9.93
N THR A 38 -0.30 0.88 10.33
CA THR A 38 -1.42 -0.05 10.23
C THR A 38 -1.77 -0.24 8.73
N GLY A 39 -0.74 -0.34 7.89
CA GLY A 39 -0.81 -0.51 6.46
C GLY A 39 -0.50 -1.95 6.11
N CYS A 40 -1.04 -2.41 4.99
CA CYS A 40 -0.76 -3.74 4.49
C CYS A 40 0.74 -3.85 4.12
N VAL A 41 1.50 -4.68 4.84
CA VAL A 41 2.92 -4.90 4.55
C VAL A 41 3.03 -5.97 3.48
N PHE A 42 3.47 -5.59 2.29
CA PHE A 42 3.70 -6.55 1.21
C PHE A 42 5.08 -7.21 1.34
N PRO A 43 5.16 -8.55 1.22
CA PRO A 43 6.44 -9.24 1.14
C PRO A 43 7.17 -8.84 -0.14
N SER A 44 8.44 -8.45 -0.03
CA SER A 44 9.25 -8.13 -1.21
C SER A 44 9.46 -9.36 -2.08
N GLU A 45 9.54 -9.16 -3.40
CA GLU A 45 9.98 -10.22 -4.31
C GLU A 45 11.37 -10.75 -3.92
N PHE A 46 11.55 -12.05 -4.08
CA PHE A 46 12.82 -12.70 -3.80
C PHE A 46 13.86 -12.33 -4.84
N SER A 47 15.03 -11.87 -4.39
CA SER A 47 16.18 -11.60 -5.24
C SER A 47 17.39 -12.35 -4.69
N GLY A 48 17.78 -13.45 -5.33
CA GLY A 48 18.94 -14.22 -4.89
C GLY A 48 19.01 -15.64 -5.45
N ASN A 49 20.06 -16.35 -5.05
CA ASN A 49 20.23 -17.78 -5.25
C ASN A 49 21.05 -18.39 -4.10
N THR A 50 20.38 -18.81 -3.03
CA THR A 50 21.03 -19.26 -1.79
C THR A 50 21.49 -20.73 -1.84
N GLY A 51 21.74 -21.25 -3.06
CA GLY A 51 22.19 -22.61 -3.29
C GLY A 51 21.20 -23.44 -4.11
N VAL A 52 20.83 -24.60 -3.56
CA VAL A 52 19.93 -25.56 -4.23
C VAL A 52 18.49 -25.08 -4.14
N ASN A 53 17.71 -25.33 -5.18
CA ASN A 53 16.31 -24.95 -5.20
C ASN A 53 15.39 -26.15 -5.34
N MET A 54 14.11 -25.92 -5.12
CA MET A 54 13.03 -26.77 -5.58
C MET A 54 12.13 -25.98 -6.49
N THR A 55 11.35 -26.67 -7.32
CA THR A 55 10.38 -26.05 -8.20
C THR A 55 8.97 -26.42 -7.76
N ILE A 56 8.17 -25.41 -7.47
CA ILE A 56 6.73 -25.53 -7.38
C ILE A 56 6.14 -25.26 -8.76
N PHE A 57 5.35 -26.19 -9.26
CA PHE A 57 4.68 -26.03 -10.54
C PHE A 57 3.23 -25.62 -10.32
N LEU A 58 2.91 -24.36 -10.61
CA LEU A 58 1.57 -23.81 -10.53
C LEU A 58 0.82 -24.19 -11.81
N THR A 59 -0.12 -25.12 -11.68
CA THR A 59 -0.97 -25.53 -12.80
C THR A 59 -1.90 -24.40 -13.21
N SER A 60 -2.39 -24.44 -14.45
CA SER A 60 -3.36 -23.44 -14.94
C SER A 60 -4.67 -23.43 -14.15
N GLY A 61 -5.04 -24.56 -13.56
CA GLY A 61 -6.17 -24.64 -12.63
C GLY A 61 -5.92 -23.87 -11.33
N VAL A 62 -4.69 -23.86 -10.82
CA VAL A 62 -4.32 -23.09 -9.63
C VAL A 62 -4.27 -21.60 -9.96
N VAL A 63 -3.53 -21.21 -11.00
CA VAL A 63 -3.41 -19.80 -11.40
C VAL A 63 -4.77 -19.20 -11.74
N GLY A 64 -5.64 -19.94 -12.42
CA GLY A 64 -6.98 -19.48 -12.80
C GLY A 64 -7.98 -19.32 -11.64
N ILE A 65 -7.66 -19.76 -10.43
CA ILE A 65 -8.49 -19.55 -9.22
C ILE A 65 -8.08 -18.28 -8.48
N LEU A 66 -6.83 -17.82 -8.63
CA LEU A 66 -6.30 -16.70 -7.88
C LEU A 66 -7.03 -15.39 -8.24
N PRO A 67 -7.26 -14.49 -7.28
CA PRO A 67 -8.00 -13.25 -7.47
C PRO A 67 -7.13 -12.17 -8.14
N ILE A 68 -6.55 -12.47 -9.31
CA ILE A 68 -5.63 -11.59 -10.03
C ILE A 68 -6.42 -10.55 -10.82
N THR A 69 -6.12 -9.28 -10.57
CA THR A 69 -6.75 -8.12 -11.21
C THR A 69 -5.75 -7.04 -11.65
N SER A 70 -4.57 -6.99 -11.02
CA SER A 70 -3.51 -6.05 -11.37
C SER A 70 -2.69 -6.51 -12.58
N ASP A 71 -1.93 -5.57 -13.15
CA ASP A 71 -1.04 -5.85 -14.28
C ASP A 71 0.26 -6.57 -13.88
N ALA A 72 0.69 -6.43 -12.62
CA ALA A 72 1.95 -6.97 -12.11
C ALA A 72 1.78 -7.78 -10.81
N PRO A 73 0.95 -8.83 -10.81
CA PRO A 73 0.77 -9.71 -9.65
C PRO A 73 2.01 -10.60 -9.47
N TYR A 74 2.32 -10.94 -8.22
CA TYR A 74 3.36 -11.92 -7.92
C TYR A 74 3.00 -12.78 -6.71
N ILE A 75 3.45 -14.03 -6.76
CA ILE A 75 3.37 -14.96 -5.63
C ILE A 75 4.71 -15.00 -4.93
N VAL A 76 4.68 -15.02 -3.61
CA VAL A 76 5.85 -15.29 -2.76
C VAL A 76 5.65 -16.58 -1.98
N ALA A 77 6.77 -17.21 -1.65
CA ALA A 77 6.83 -18.27 -0.67
C ALA A 77 7.68 -17.84 0.52
N THR A 78 7.21 -18.15 1.72
CA THR A 78 7.86 -17.81 2.97
C THR A 78 8.02 -19.03 3.87
N THR A 79 9.01 -18.98 4.76
CA THR A 79 9.16 -19.95 5.85
C THR A 79 8.28 -19.57 7.05
N ASN A 80 8.26 -20.41 8.08
CA ASN A 80 7.53 -20.14 9.33
C ASN A 80 8.04 -18.89 10.09
N LEU A 81 9.24 -18.41 9.80
CA LEU A 81 9.81 -17.17 10.35
C LEU A 81 9.54 -15.95 9.46
N GLY A 82 8.79 -16.11 8.36
CA GLY A 82 8.49 -15.03 7.41
C GLY A 82 9.64 -14.70 6.45
N LEU A 83 10.70 -15.52 6.41
CA LEU A 83 11.78 -15.34 5.43
C LEU A 83 11.24 -15.65 4.03
N VAL A 84 11.33 -14.69 3.11
CA VAL A 84 10.97 -14.91 1.70
C VAL A 84 12.06 -15.77 1.06
N VAL A 85 11.66 -16.91 0.50
CA VAL A 85 12.56 -17.93 -0.07
C VAL A 85 12.29 -18.19 -1.54
N GLY A 86 11.35 -17.47 -2.14
CA GLY A 86 11.04 -17.59 -3.56
C GLY A 86 9.92 -16.64 -3.96
N SER A 87 9.96 -16.18 -5.19
CA SER A 87 8.86 -15.45 -5.80
C SER A 87 8.77 -15.74 -7.29
N SER A 88 7.61 -15.45 -7.87
CA SER A 88 7.41 -15.46 -9.30
C SER A 88 6.32 -14.47 -9.69
N SER A 89 6.53 -13.75 -10.79
CA SER A 89 5.48 -13.00 -11.46
C SER A 89 4.36 -13.93 -11.91
N LEU A 90 3.13 -13.44 -11.83
CA LEU A 90 1.92 -14.06 -12.38
C LEU A 90 1.28 -13.17 -13.45
N ALA A 91 2.01 -12.15 -13.94
CA ALA A 91 1.56 -11.32 -15.06
C ALA A 91 1.26 -12.16 -16.29
N GLN A 92 0.25 -11.77 -17.06
CA GLN A 92 -0.28 -12.55 -18.18
C GLN A 92 0.81 -12.90 -19.21
N GLU A 93 1.75 -11.99 -19.46
CA GLU A 93 2.90 -12.18 -20.35
C GLU A 93 3.92 -13.22 -19.86
N ASP A 94 3.99 -13.48 -18.56
CA ASP A 94 4.94 -14.42 -17.95
C ASP A 94 4.37 -15.85 -17.83
N LEU A 95 3.06 -16.01 -18.05
CA LEU A 95 2.40 -17.31 -17.99
C LEU A 95 2.59 -18.11 -19.30
N ILE A 96 2.95 -19.38 -19.16
CA ILE A 96 3.03 -20.32 -20.29
C ILE A 96 1.78 -21.19 -20.26
N ASP A 97 0.84 -20.98 -21.18
CA ASP A 97 -0.46 -21.67 -21.20
C ASP A 97 -1.21 -21.56 -19.85
N GLY A 98 -1.12 -20.39 -19.21
CA GLY A 98 -1.72 -20.11 -17.90
C GLY A 98 -1.01 -20.77 -16.71
N GLN A 99 0.17 -21.37 -16.91
CA GLN A 99 0.96 -22.02 -15.86
C GLN A 99 2.16 -21.17 -15.49
N GLN A 100 2.68 -21.39 -14.27
CA GLN A 100 3.89 -20.74 -13.79
C GLN A 100 4.77 -21.71 -12.99
N TYR A 101 6.08 -21.42 -12.95
CA TYR A 101 7.06 -22.12 -12.13
C TYR A 101 7.57 -21.17 -11.05
N LEU A 102 7.44 -21.59 -9.79
CA LEU A 102 7.97 -20.87 -8.64
C LEU A 102 9.21 -21.62 -8.14
N ALA A 103 10.37 -20.96 -8.20
CA ALA A 103 11.58 -21.48 -7.58
C ALA A 103 11.60 -21.13 -6.10
N ILE A 104 11.83 -22.13 -5.25
CA ILE A 104 12.03 -21.97 -3.82
C ILE A 104 13.48 -22.31 -3.53
N PHE A 105 14.22 -21.38 -2.95
CA PHE A 105 15.63 -21.51 -2.67
C PHE A 105 15.83 -22.07 -1.25
N GLY A 106 16.69 -23.08 -1.16
CA GLY A 106 17.07 -23.68 0.10
C GLY A 106 18.26 -22.98 0.71
N ASP A 107 18.42 -23.17 2.02
CA ASP A 107 19.60 -22.71 2.75
C ASP A 107 20.84 -23.52 2.33
N ASP A 108 21.97 -22.86 2.11
CA ASP A 108 23.22 -23.57 1.89
C ASP A 108 23.84 -24.06 3.22
N THR A 109 24.80 -24.97 3.13
CA THR A 109 25.53 -25.47 4.31
C THR A 109 26.91 -24.84 4.45
N GLU A 110 27.22 -23.87 3.58
CA GLU A 110 28.54 -23.25 3.44
C GLU A 110 28.66 -22.01 4.34
N THR A 111 27.56 -21.27 4.51
CA THR A 111 27.48 -20.11 5.38
C THR A 111 26.79 -20.43 6.71
N LEU A 112 26.91 -19.51 7.66
CA LEU A 112 26.18 -19.57 8.94
C LEU A 112 24.88 -18.76 8.89
N GLU A 113 24.65 -18.04 7.80
CA GLU A 113 23.46 -17.24 7.59
C GLU A 113 22.33 -18.18 7.14
N ILE A 114 21.12 -17.99 7.67
CA ILE A 114 19.94 -18.70 7.18
C ILE A 114 19.27 -17.78 6.17
N ASP A 115 19.51 -18.03 4.90
CA ASP A 115 19.01 -17.19 3.79
C ASP A 115 18.10 -17.97 2.82
N GLY A 116 17.90 -19.27 3.05
CA GLY A 116 16.91 -20.08 2.34
C GLY A 116 16.10 -21.02 3.22
N ALA A 117 15.25 -21.84 2.60
CA ALA A 117 14.42 -22.82 3.30
C ALA A 117 15.23 -24.07 3.70
N LEU A 118 14.99 -24.59 4.91
CA LEU A 118 15.61 -25.82 5.39
C LEU A 118 14.88 -27.07 4.86
N ALA A 119 15.61 -28.16 4.67
CA ALA A 119 15.02 -29.43 4.22
C ALA A 119 13.91 -29.92 5.18
N GLY A 120 12.71 -30.13 4.65
CA GLY A 120 11.52 -30.55 5.40
C GLY A 120 10.76 -29.42 6.11
N GLU A 121 11.21 -28.17 5.96
CA GLU A 121 10.50 -27.00 6.49
C GLU A 121 9.19 -26.76 5.74
N GLU A 122 8.14 -26.40 6.48
CA GLU A 122 6.84 -26.07 5.89
C GLU A 122 6.89 -24.70 5.18
N LEU A 123 6.21 -24.61 4.04
CA LEU A 123 6.18 -23.41 3.21
C LEU A 123 4.80 -22.73 3.31
N TYR A 124 4.81 -21.41 3.33
CA TYR A 124 3.61 -20.57 3.28
C TYR A 124 3.64 -19.75 1.99
N PHE A 125 2.47 -19.38 1.49
CA PHE A 125 2.34 -18.71 0.20
C PHE A 125 1.44 -17.49 0.33
N GLN A 126 1.86 -16.39 -0.27
CA GLN A 126 1.08 -15.16 -0.34
C GLN A 126 1.06 -14.66 -1.77
N LEU A 127 -0.07 -14.10 -2.18
CA LEU A 127 -0.24 -13.39 -3.45
C LEU A 127 -0.31 -11.90 -3.17
N VAL A 128 0.52 -11.14 -3.87
CA VAL A 128 0.39 -9.69 -3.98
C VAL A 128 -0.19 -9.39 -5.35
N ASP A 129 -1.33 -8.71 -5.36
CA ASP A 129 -2.03 -8.27 -6.57
C ASP A 129 -2.29 -6.77 -6.47
N GLY A 130 -1.38 -5.97 -7.03
CA GLY A 130 -1.39 -4.51 -6.89
C GLY A 130 -1.35 -4.11 -5.42
N ASP A 131 -2.44 -3.51 -4.95
CA ASP A 131 -2.57 -3.03 -3.57
C ASP A 131 -3.25 -4.04 -2.64
N SER A 132 -3.43 -5.30 -3.05
CA SER A 132 -4.06 -6.34 -2.23
C SER A 132 -3.11 -7.50 -1.92
N LEU A 133 -3.14 -7.96 -0.67
CA LEU A 133 -2.43 -9.14 -0.18
C LEU A 133 -3.41 -10.26 0.18
N TYR A 134 -3.10 -11.47 -0.28
CA TYR A 134 -3.88 -12.66 0.02
C TYR A 134 -2.99 -13.76 0.58
N ASP A 135 -3.45 -14.45 1.63
CA ASP A 135 -2.84 -15.69 2.09
C ASP A 135 -3.40 -16.85 1.29
N LEU A 136 -2.50 -17.68 0.74
CA LEU A 136 -2.87 -18.81 -0.10
C LEU A 136 -2.72 -20.13 0.66
N ASP A 137 -3.76 -20.97 0.58
CA ASP A 137 -3.69 -22.37 0.99
C ASP A 137 -3.64 -23.24 -0.27
N ILE A 138 -2.44 -23.75 -0.57
CA ILE A 138 -2.15 -24.52 -1.78
C ILE A 138 -2.06 -26.00 -1.43
N SER A 139 -2.86 -26.81 -2.12
CA SER A 139 -2.80 -28.26 -2.03
C SER A 139 -1.85 -28.81 -3.08
N PHE A 140 -0.88 -29.62 -2.64
CA PHE A 140 0.15 -30.18 -3.50
C PHE A 140 -0.02 -31.69 -3.73
N ALA A 141 0.63 -32.22 -4.77
CA ALA A 141 0.71 -33.66 -5.01
C ALA A 141 1.59 -34.42 -3.98
N GLY A 142 2.32 -33.69 -3.14
CA GLY A 142 3.17 -34.20 -2.06
C GLY A 142 2.98 -33.39 -0.77
N ALA A 143 3.88 -33.58 0.19
CA ALA A 143 3.88 -32.78 1.41
C ALA A 143 4.21 -31.31 1.11
N ASN A 144 3.53 -30.38 1.79
CA ASN A 144 3.83 -28.94 1.73
C ASN A 144 5.12 -28.62 2.50
N GLN A 145 6.26 -29.04 1.97
CA GLN A 145 7.55 -28.88 2.61
C GLN A 145 8.63 -28.63 1.58
N TYR A 146 9.70 -27.93 1.97
CA TYR A 146 10.87 -27.77 1.14
C TYR A 146 11.59 -29.11 0.94
N ILE A 147 11.83 -29.47 -0.33
CA ILE A 147 12.54 -30.68 -0.75
C ILE A 147 13.65 -30.29 -1.72
N THR A 148 14.90 -30.43 -1.32
CA THR A 148 16.07 -30.11 -2.16
C THR A 148 16.01 -30.76 -3.55
N ASN A 149 16.14 -29.96 -4.62
CA ASN A 149 16.01 -30.36 -6.02
C ASN A 149 14.68 -31.05 -6.36
N GLY A 150 13.68 -30.86 -5.52
CA GLY A 150 12.35 -31.43 -5.65
C GLY A 150 11.51 -30.68 -6.68
N VAL A 151 10.48 -31.36 -7.17
CA VAL A 151 9.42 -30.75 -7.95
C VAL A 151 8.10 -31.06 -7.27
N LEU A 152 7.32 -30.04 -6.97
CA LEU A 152 6.05 -30.16 -6.26
C LEU A 152 4.91 -29.51 -7.08
N PRO A 153 4.10 -30.31 -7.79
CA PRO A 153 2.95 -29.79 -8.51
C PRO A 153 1.84 -29.31 -7.57
N ALA A 154 1.36 -28.10 -7.78
CA ALA A 154 0.18 -27.53 -7.12
C ALA A 154 -1.10 -28.00 -7.83
N LEU A 155 -2.01 -28.61 -7.08
CA LEU A 155 -3.22 -29.25 -7.59
C LEU A 155 -4.45 -28.34 -7.47
N SER A 156 -4.54 -27.58 -6.38
CA SER A 156 -5.61 -26.61 -6.13
C SER A 156 -5.13 -25.55 -5.16
N ALA A 157 -5.81 -24.41 -5.12
CA ALA A 157 -5.58 -23.37 -4.14
C ALA A 157 -6.91 -22.80 -3.64
N THR A 158 -6.91 -22.32 -2.40
CA THR A 158 -7.87 -21.33 -1.89
C THR A 158 -7.09 -20.09 -1.46
N TYR A 159 -7.79 -18.97 -1.32
CA TYR A 159 -7.19 -17.72 -0.90
C TYR A 159 -8.07 -17.07 0.16
N ASN A 160 -7.43 -16.37 1.09
CA ASN A 160 -8.09 -15.51 2.06
C ASN A 160 -7.53 -14.11 1.89
N PHE A 161 -8.41 -13.12 1.82
CA PHE A 161 -8.00 -11.73 1.85
C PHE A 161 -7.30 -11.44 3.18
N ASN A 162 -6.08 -10.90 3.12
CA ASN A 162 -5.32 -10.51 4.29
C ASN A 162 -5.52 -9.01 4.55
N CYS A 163 -5.06 -8.18 3.62
CA CYS A 163 -5.19 -6.73 3.71
C CYS A 163 -5.06 -6.08 2.33
N ALA A 164 -5.40 -4.79 2.24
CA ALA A 164 -5.13 -3.97 1.08
C ALA A 164 -4.71 -2.56 1.51
N VAL A 165 -4.00 -1.86 0.64
CA VAL A 165 -3.75 -0.43 0.77
C VAL A 165 -4.89 0.31 0.08
N ASN A 166 -5.56 1.21 0.81
CA ASN A 166 -6.54 2.13 0.25
C ASN A 166 -5.96 3.54 0.30
N PHE A 167 -5.80 4.14 -0.87
CA PHE A 167 -5.25 5.49 -1.02
C PHE A 167 -6.35 6.52 -0.87
N GLY A 168 -6.12 7.52 -0.02
CA GLY A 168 -7.03 8.65 0.15
C GLY A 168 -6.53 9.61 1.21
N CYS A 169 -7.21 10.76 1.36
CA CYS A 169 -6.81 11.74 2.34
C CYS A 169 -7.09 11.27 3.78
N MET A 170 -6.06 11.22 4.61
CA MET A 170 -6.17 10.79 6.02
C MET A 170 -6.33 11.96 7.01
N ASP A 171 -6.29 13.21 6.55
CA ASP A 171 -6.50 14.40 7.41
C ASP A 171 -7.99 14.62 7.68
N GLU A 172 -8.43 14.44 8.93
CA GLU A 172 -9.81 14.64 9.37
C GLU A 172 -10.36 16.06 9.17
N ASN A 173 -9.47 17.05 8.95
CA ASN A 173 -9.84 18.45 8.69
C ASN A 173 -9.84 18.80 7.19
N ALA A 174 -9.50 17.86 6.31
CA ALA A 174 -9.56 18.08 4.87
C ALA A 174 -10.99 17.95 4.35
N PHE A 175 -11.29 18.71 3.29
CA PHE A 175 -12.56 18.68 2.59
C PHE A 175 -12.89 17.29 1.99
N ASN A 176 -11.85 16.55 1.61
CA ASN A 176 -11.93 15.22 0.99
C ASN A 176 -11.39 14.10 1.89
N TYR A 177 -11.46 14.25 3.21
CA TYR A 177 -11.13 13.18 4.15
C TYR A 177 -11.84 11.86 3.79
N ASP A 178 -11.07 10.76 3.76
CA ASP A 178 -11.55 9.40 3.51
C ASP A 178 -11.30 8.55 4.76
N ASP A 179 -12.38 8.12 5.41
CA ASP A 179 -12.32 7.32 6.64
C ASP A 179 -11.95 5.85 6.40
N GLU A 180 -11.95 5.41 5.16
CA GLU A 180 -11.51 4.08 4.74
C GLU A 180 -10.06 4.09 4.20
N ALA A 181 -9.41 5.26 4.10
CA ALA A 181 -8.03 5.36 3.64
C ALA A 181 -7.06 4.74 4.67
N THR A 182 -6.16 3.88 4.19
CA THR A 182 -5.10 3.27 5.00
C THR A 182 -3.71 3.81 4.64
N MET A 183 -3.62 4.66 3.61
CA MET A 183 -2.41 5.36 3.21
C MET A 183 -2.76 6.72 2.58
N ASP A 184 -2.15 7.79 3.09
CA ASP A 184 -2.30 9.13 2.54
C ASP A 184 -1.65 9.20 1.15
N ASP A 185 -2.41 9.67 0.17
CA ASP A 185 -1.97 9.87 -1.21
C ASP A 185 -1.58 11.32 -1.52
N GLY A 186 -1.62 12.20 -0.51
CA GLY A 186 -1.28 13.61 -0.62
C GLY A 186 -2.33 14.42 -1.39
N THR A 187 -3.54 13.88 -1.56
CA THR A 187 -4.64 14.59 -2.23
C THR A 187 -5.49 15.45 -1.29
N CYS A 188 -5.15 15.55 0.00
CA CYS A 188 -5.88 16.35 0.97
C CYS A 188 -6.07 17.81 0.51
N GLU A 189 -7.32 18.26 0.47
CA GLU A 189 -7.72 19.62 0.16
C GLU A 189 -8.16 20.34 1.45
N ASP A 190 -7.58 21.52 1.71
CA ASP A 190 -7.97 22.35 2.86
C ASP A 190 -9.47 22.67 2.83
N GLN A 191 -10.12 22.63 4.00
CA GLN A 191 -11.46 23.19 4.15
C GLN A 191 -11.42 24.72 4.05
N VAL A 192 -12.20 25.28 3.11
CA VAL A 192 -12.41 26.72 2.96
C VAL A 192 -13.91 27.01 3.08
N ASP A 193 -14.27 27.59 4.21
CA ASP A 193 -15.63 28.01 4.52
C ASP A 193 -16.02 29.29 3.76
N GLY A 194 -17.24 29.33 3.23
CA GLY A 194 -17.84 30.52 2.62
C GLY A 194 -19.02 30.21 1.72
N CYS A 195 -19.66 31.24 1.17
CA CYS A 195 -20.78 31.03 0.25
C CYS A 195 -20.32 30.35 -1.05
N THR A 196 -20.82 29.14 -1.31
CA THR A 196 -20.45 28.32 -2.49
C THR A 196 -21.38 28.54 -3.69
N ASP A 197 -22.51 29.25 -3.52
CA ASP A 197 -23.47 29.52 -4.58
C ASP A 197 -23.19 30.86 -5.30
N ASN A 198 -22.79 30.78 -6.57
CA ASN A 198 -22.52 31.96 -7.41
C ASN A 198 -23.75 32.85 -7.69
N SER A 199 -24.94 32.41 -7.29
CA SER A 199 -26.17 33.20 -7.37
C SER A 199 -26.28 34.25 -6.26
N PHE A 200 -25.33 34.28 -5.31
CA PHE A 200 -25.32 35.21 -4.17
C PHE A 200 -24.18 36.22 -4.26
N LEU A 201 -24.38 37.42 -3.69
CA LEU A 201 -23.34 38.46 -3.65
C LEU A 201 -22.13 38.07 -2.80
N GLU A 202 -22.36 37.22 -1.80
CA GLU A 202 -21.33 36.75 -0.88
C GLU A 202 -20.51 35.57 -1.42
N PHE A 203 -20.77 35.12 -2.66
CA PHE A 203 -20.06 34.00 -3.29
C PHE A 203 -18.54 34.14 -3.20
N ASN A 204 -17.90 33.11 -2.62
CA ASN A 204 -16.46 32.95 -2.55
C ASN A 204 -16.03 31.79 -3.47
N SER A 205 -15.31 32.11 -4.55
CA SER A 205 -14.85 31.09 -5.51
C SER A 205 -13.79 30.12 -4.96
N LEU A 206 -13.23 30.40 -3.79
CA LEU A 206 -12.29 29.51 -3.10
C LEU A 206 -12.99 28.64 -2.05
N ALA A 207 -14.25 28.91 -1.71
CA ALA A 207 -14.97 28.13 -0.72
C ALA A 207 -15.39 26.77 -1.29
N ASN A 208 -15.11 25.71 -0.54
CA ASN A 208 -15.57 24.35 -0.81
C ASN A 208 -16.60 23.87 0.22
N VAL A 209 -16.77 24.58 1.35
CA VAL A 209 -17.80 24.30 2.36
C VAL A 209 -18.70 25.51 2.55
N ASP A 210 -20.02 25.31 2.40
CA ASP A 210 -21.02 26.34 2.68
C ASP A 210 -21.16 26.59 4.17
N ASP A 211 -20.81 27.81 4.60
CA ASP A 211 -20.89 28.26 5.99
C ASP A 211 -22.22 28.99 6.31
N GLY A 212 -23.14 29.05 5.35
CA GLY A 212 -24.40 29.78 5.48
C GLY A 212 -24.27 31.29 5.32
N SER A 213 -23.13 31.79 4.83
CA SER A 213 -22.94 33.22 4.52
C SER A 213 -23.67 33.67 3.23
N CYS A 214 -24.27 32.77 2.47
CA CYS A 214 -25.12 33.10 1.31
C CYS A 214 -26.43 33.78 1.74
N LEU A 215 -26.45 35.10 1.86
CA LEU A 215 -27.60 35.86 2.36
C LEU A 215 -28.32 36.67 1.27
N THR A 216 -27.59 37.24 0.32
CA THR A 216 -28.13 38.17 -0.67
C THR A 216 -28.10 37.60 -2.08
N VAL A 217 -29.26 37.13 -2.57
CA VAL A 217 -29.39 36.65 -3.95
C VAL A 217 -29.16 37.79 -4.95
N ILE A 218 -28.38 37.51 -6.00
CA ILE A 218 -28.19 38.37 -7.16
C ILE A 218 -29.51 38.42 -7.93
N VAL A 219 -30.25 39.52 -7.76
CA VAL A 219 -31.41 39.82 -8.61
C VAL A 219 -30.94 40.63 -9.80
N TYR A 220 -30.92 40.01 -10.98
CA TYR A 220 -30.69 40.72 -12.23
C TYR A 220 -31.83 41.71 -12.48
N GLY A 221 -31.58 42.98 -12.18
CA GLY A 221 -32.45 44.10 -12.52
C GLY A 221 -31.98 44.82 -13.79
N CYS A 222 -32.89 45.49 -14.47
CA CYS A 222 -32.56 46.35 -15.60
C CYS A 222 -31.84 47.59 -15.07
N THR A 223 -30.64 47.89 -15.60
CA THR A 223 -29.92 49.14 -15.27
C THR A 223 -30.60 50.40 -15.83
N THR A 224 -31.64 50.23 -16.67
CA THR A 224 -32.46 51.31 -17.20
C THR A 224 -33.93 50.88 -17.33
N VAL A 225 -34.86 51.82 -17.14
CA VAL A 225 -36.32 51.61 -17.14
C VAL A 225 -36.93 51.27 -18.53
N TRP A 226 -36.13 50.87 -19.51
CA TRP A 226 -36.58 50.71 -20.90
C TRP A 226 -36.36 49.33 -21.52
N PHE A 227 -35.77 48.37 -20.80
CA PHE A 227 -35.59 47.01 -21.31
C PHE A 227 -35.87 45.95 -20.24
N CYS A 228 -37.13 45.52 -20.16
CA CYS A 228 -37.53 44.15 -19.85
C CYS A 228 -38.20 43.60 -21.11
#